data_AF-A0A4V2A2R3-F1
#
_entry.id   AF-A0A4V2A2R3-F1
#
_cell.length_a   1.000
_cell.length_b   1.000
_cell.length_c   1.000
_cell.angle_alpha   90.00
_cell.angle_beta   90.00
_cell.angle_gamma   90.00
#
_symmetry.space_group_name_H-M   'P 1'
#
loop_
_entity.id
_entity.type
_entity.pdbx_description
1 polymer ?
#
loop_
_entity_poly.entity_id
_entity_poly.type
_entity_poly.pdbx_seq_one_letter_code
_entity_poly.pdbx_strand_id
1 'polypeptide(L)'
;MKWLLVFLFLFSALHSPAQRIPDSLTYLPEKIAGYLQSIRAERTDQFRYLYSWITANIRYDKDSAMYFNWTADHQTKITATLRRRKGVCENFASLLADISNRIGMKAYVVHGYPAYATGDQDLSHSWVAVENEAGWYLCDPTWDAQSPTEKYYLIRPSEFISTHIPFDPIWQLLDRPKLNKSNDSVNVNDSIAAFLKQDSLQQYLATERRIREAGKPNKMTETWAQYNRMNIAIIAGDRDMELYNGAVAELNKANALFNEYVVYRNGQFLPPVAEVQLSGMLNPARSSLQEAREKIRNLGQLRENYQYDPAVLNERIINLEKKLAEQELFIRQYLRASPPDRLKLFLQ
;
A
#
# COMPACT_ATOMS: atom_id res chain seq x y z
N MET A 1 -17.49 -68.37 -34.63
CA MET A 1 -17.64 -67.55 -33.42
C MET A 1 -16.35 -67.59 -32.62
N LYS A 2 -15.58 -66.49 -32.61
CA LYS A 2 -14.59 -66.15 -31.57
C LYS A 2 -14.25 -64.67 -31.78
N TRP A 3 -14.85 -63.81 -30.96
CA TRP A 3 -14.57 -62.37 -30.93
C TRP A 3 -13.27 -62.15 -30.16
N LEU A 4 -12.31 -61.48 -30.79
CA LEU A 4 -11.11 -60.97 -30.13
C LEU A 4 -11.47 -59.59 -29.56
N LEU A 5 -11.60 -59.49 -28.23
CA LEU A 5 -11.73 -58.21 -27.53
C LEU A 5 -10.32 -57.67 -27.28
N VAL A 6 -9.93 -56.68 -28.08
CA VAL A 6 -8.76 -55.83 -27.82
C VAL A 6 -9.15 -54.83 -26.72
N PHE A 7 -8.57 -54.97 -25.53
CA PHE A 7 -8.63 -53.94 -24.51
C PHE A 7 -7.67 -52.80 -24.89
N LEU A 8 -8.20 -51.76 -25.53
CA LEU A 8 -7.54 -50.46 -25.57
C LEU A 8 -7.63 -49.86 -24.16
N PHE A 9 -6.50 -49.83 -23.45
CA PHE A 9 -6.35 -48.94 -22.30
C PHE A 9 -6.32 -47.49 -22.81
N LEU A 10 -7.49 -46.87 -22.86
CA LEU A 10 -7.62 -45.42 -22.90
C LEU A 10 -7.10 -44.88 -21.56
N PHE A 11 -5.86 -44.40 -21.54
CA PHE A 11 -5.41 -43.44 -20.55
C PHE A 11 -6.25 -42.17 -20.75
N SER A 12 -7.37 -42.06 -20.03
CA SER A 12 -8.08 -40.80 -19.88
C SER A 12 -7.18 -39.88 -19.08
N ALA A 13 -6.44 -39.00 -19.76
CA ALA A 13 -5.89 -37.80 -19.15
C ALA A 13 -7.06 -37.08 -18.47
N LEU A 14 -6.98 -36.90 -17.16
CA LEU A 14 -7.82 -35.95 -16.41
C LEU A 14 -7.42 -34.52 -16.82
N HIS A 15 -7.59 -34.19 -18.10
CA HIS A 15 -7.81 -32.80 -18.51
C HIS A 15 -9.31 -32.60 -18.38
N SER A 16 -9.75 -31.96 -17.30
CA SER A 16 -11.06 -31.30 -17.35
C SER A 16 -11.07 -30.44 -18.63
N PRO A 17 -12.18 -30.38 -19.38
CA PRO A 17 -12.34 -29.40 -20.45
C PRO A 17 -12.52 -28.03 -19.77
N ALA A 18 -11.47 -27.53 -19.12
CA ALA A 18 -11.37 -26.14 -18.74
C ALA A 18 -11.47 -25.39 -20.06
N GLN A 19 -12.59 -24.67 -20.22
CA GLN A 19 -12.89 -23.91 -21.40
C GLN A 19 -11.68 -23.03 -21.70
N ARG A 20 -10.94 -23.35 -22.78
CA ARG A 20 -9.67 -22.67 -23.08
C ARG A 20 -9.95 -21.18 -23.21
N ILE A 21 -9.33 -20.38 -22.34
CA ILE A 21 -9.37 -18.93 -22.44
C ILE A 21 -8.79 -18.57 -23.82
N PRO A 22 -9.55 -17.89 -24.71
CA PRO A 22 -9.07 -17.60 -26.06
C PRO A 22 -7.74 -16.86 -26.02
N ASP A 23 -6.75 -17.31 -26.79
CA ASP A 23 -5.39 -16.76 -26.75
C ASP A 23 -5.36 -15.24 -26.92
N SER A 24 -6.23 -14.68 -27.77
CA SER A 24 -6.37 -13.23 -27.98
C SER A 24 -6.69 -12.43 -26.71
N LEU A 25 -7.27 -13.06 -25.69
CA LEU A 25 -7.66 -12.43 -24.42
C LEU A 25 -6.58 -12.57 -23.34
N THR A 26 -5.57 -13.39 -23.57
CA THR A 26 -4.63 -13.80 -22.52
C THR A 26 -3.41 -12.88 -22.36
N TYR A 27 -3.43 -11.69 -22.96
CA TYR A 27 -2.35 -10.70 -22.92
C TYR A 27 -2.59 -9.57 -21.91
N LEU A 28 -3.81 -9.46 -21.38
CA LEU A 28 -4.21 -8.43 -20.42
C LEU A 28 -5.07 -9.07 -19.31
N PRO A 29 -4.80 -8.79 -18.04
CA PRO A 29 -5.56 -9.39 -16.94
C PRO A 29 -7.04 -9.02 -16.98
N GLU A 30 -7.40 -7.81 -17.43
CA GLU A 30 -8.79 -7.37 -17.60
C GLU A 30 -9.56 -8.24 -18.59
N LYS A 31 -8.89 -8.70 -19.66
CA LYS A 31 -9.52 -9.51 -20.71
C LYS A 31 -9.73 -10.95 -20.25
N ILE A 32 -8.78 -11.50 -19.49
CA ILE A 32 -8.94 -12.81 -18.84
C ILE A 32 -10.09 -12.74 -17.83
N ALA A 33 -10.11 -11.73 -16.96
CA ALA A 33 -11.16 -11.55 -15.97
C ALA A 33 -12.55 -11.42 -16.61
N GLY A 34 -12.68 -10.55 -17.62
CA GLY A 34 -13.95 -10.34 -18.33
C GLY A 34 -14.44 -11.60 -19.05
N TYR A 35 -13.53 -12.40 -19.61
CA TYR A 35 -13.88 -13.71 -20.17
C TYR A 35 -14.42 -14.66 -19.09
N LEU A 36 -13.70 -14.82 -17.97
CA LEU A 36 -14.11 -15.69 -16.88
C LEU A 36 -15.48 -15.28 -16.32
N GLN A 37 -15.73 -13.98 -16.15
CA GLN A 37 -17.02 -13.45 -15.70
C GLN A 37 -18.16 -13.68 -16.70
N SER A 38 -17.86 -13.82 -17.99
CA SER A 38 -18.86 -14.17 -19.01
C SER A 38 -19.27 -15.64 -18.97
N ILE A 39 -18.47 -16.50 -18.33
CA ILE A 39 -18.80 -17.91 -18.14
C ILE A 39 -19.87 -18.01 -17.05
N ARG A 40 -21.01 -18.62 -17.38
CA ARG A 40 -22.09 -18.92 -16.43
C ARG A 40 -21.70 -20.08 -15.52
N ALA A 41 -20.82 -19.80 -14.55
CA ALA A 41 -20.33 -20.71 -13.54
C ALA A 41 -20.18 -20.00 -12.19
N GLU A 42 -20.04 -20.76 -11.10
CA GLU A 42 -19.77 -20.18 -9.78
C GLU A 42 -18.39 -19.52 -9.74
N ARG A 43 -18.21 -18.55 -8.84
CA ARG A 43 -16.91 -17.85 -8.71
C ARG A 43 -15.75 -18.80 -8.41
N THR A 44 -16.00 -19.84 -7.63
CA THR A 44 -15.03 -20.91 -7.33
C THR A 44 -14.62 -21.69 -8.57
N ASP A 45 -15.53 -21.92 -9.52
CA ASP A 45 -15.23 -22.57 -10.80
C ASP A 45 -14.43 -21.63 -11.71
N GLN A 46 -14.80 -20.35 -11.78
CA GLN A 46 -14.05 -19.33 -12.51
C GLN A 46 -12.61 -19.20 -11.99
N PHE A 47 -12.43 -19.23 -10.66
CA PHE A 47 -11.11 -19.26 -10.03
C PHE A 47 -10.33 -20.52 -10.34
N ARG A 48 -10.96 -21.70 -10.37
CA ARG A 48 -10.30 -22.93 -10.81
C ARG A 48 -9.83 -22.83 -12.26
N TYR A 49 -10.67 -22.32 -13.17
CA TYR A 49 -10.27 -22.11 -14.57
C TYR A 49 -9.09 -21.17 -14.70
N LEU A 50 -9.07 -20.08 -13.93
CA LEU A 50 -7.92 -19.19 -13.85
C LEU A 50 -6.67 -19.92 -13.36
N TYR A 51 -6.78 -20.66 -12.25
CA TYR A 51 -5.68 -21.38 -11.64
C TYR A 51 -5.07 -22.40 -12.61
N SER A 52 -5.89 -23.28 -13.19
CA SER A 52 -5.45 -24.27 -14.17
C SER A 52 -4.86 -23.61 -15.41
N TRP A 53 -5.39 -22.46 -15.86
CA TRP A 53 -4.83 -21.74 -16.98
C TRP A 53 -3.44 -21.17 -16.63
N ILE A 54 -3.25 -20.57 -15.46
CA ILE A 54 -1.95 -20.02 -15.04
C ILE A 54 -0.91 -21.14 -14.93
N THR A 55 -1.23 -22.25 -14.25
CA THR A 55 -0.27 -23.35 -14.05
C THR A 55 0.10 -24.07 -15.34
N ALA A 56 -0.79 -24.08 -16.34
CA ALA A 56 -0.52 -24.67 -17.65
C ALA A 56 0.20 -23.72 -18.63
N ASN A 57 0.08 -22.40 -18.48
CA ASN A 57 0.52 -21.43 -19.50
C ASN A 57 1.67 -20.51 -19.07
N ILE A 58 1.98 -20.42 -17.77
CA ILE A 58 3.12 -19.65 -17.28
C ILE A 58 4.22 -20.61 -16.87
N ARG A 59 5.42 -20.43 -17.41
CA ARG A 59 6.58 -21.27 -17.11
C ARG A 59 7.45 -20.65 -16.03
N TYR A 60 7.93 -21.46 -15.10
CA TYR A 60 8.91 -21.01 -14.13
C TYR A 60 10.25 -20.69 -14.80
N ASP A 61 10.79 -19.50 -14.55
CA ASP A 61 12.04 -19.02 -15.13
C ASP A 61 12.77 -18.08 -14.17
N LYS A 62 13.88 -18.57 -13.57
CA LYS A 62 14.70 -17.79 -12.63
C LYS A 62 15.38 -16.58 -13.29
N ASP A 63 15.68 -16.64 -14.59
CA ASP A 63 16.30 -15.52 -15.30
C ASP A 63 15.34 -14.33 -15.39
N SER A 64 14.03 -14.59 -15.29
CA SER A 64 13.04 -13.52 -15.25
C SER A 64 13.14 -12.64 -14.00
N ALA A 65 13.79 -13.09 -12.92
CA ALA A 65 14.12 -12.22 -11.78
C ALA A 65 15.18 -11.16 -12.13
N MET A 66 16.14 -11.48 -13.01
CA MET A 66 17.20 -10.54 -13.42
C MET A 66 16.71 -9.47 -14.39
N TYR A 67 15.70 -9.79 -15.21
CA TYR A 67 15.04 -8.84 -16.12
C TYR A 67 13.87 -8.11 -15.47
N PHE A 68 13.62 -8.34 -14.18
CA PHE A 68 12.51 -7.71 -13.50
C PHE A 68 12.88 -6.26 -13.20
N ASN A 69 12.22 -5.33 -13.87
CA ASN A 69 12.34 -3.93 -13.49
C ASN A 69 11.59 -3.74 -12.17
N TRP A 70 12.34 -3.76 -11.07
CA TRP A 70 11.80 -3.56 -9.73
C TRP A 70 11.02 -2.25 -9.57
N THR A 71 11.36 -1.23 -10.38
CA THR A 71 10.70 0.09 -10.39
C THR A 71 9.40 0.16 -11.20
N ALA A 72 9.10 -0.87 -12.01
CA ALA A 72 7.85 -0.90 -12.77
C ALA A 72 6.65 -1.08 -11.82
N ASP A 73 5.53 -0.43 -12.17
CA ASP A 73 4.28 -0.60 -11.44
C ASP A 73 3.76 -2.05 -11.53
N HIS A 74 2.89 -2.41 -10.59
CA HIS A 74 2.34 -3.76 -10.43
C HIS A 74 1.61 -4.25 -11.71
N GLN A 75 0.85 -3.38 -12.36
CA GLN A 75 0.08 -3.73 -13.56
C GLN A 75 1.00 -4.01 -14.75
N THR A 76 2.08 -3.23 -14.89
CA THR A 76 3.12 -3.48 -15.89
C THR A 76 3.79 -4.83 -15.68
N LYS A 77 4.10 -5.22 -14.43
CA LYS A 77 4.70 -6.51 -14.09
C LYS A 77 3.79 -7.70 -14.43
N ILE A 78 2.49 -7.59 -14.14
CA ILE A 78 1.49 -8.60 -14.49
C ILE A 78 1.36 -8.74 -16.01
N THR A 79 1.23 -7.62 -16.71
CA THR A 79 1.12 -7.60 -18.18
C THR A 79 2.36 -8.20 -18.85
N ALA A 80 3.56 -7.89 -18.33
CA ALA A 80 4.81 -8.47 -18.80
C ALA A 80 4.85 -9.99 -18.60
N THR A 81 4.36 -10.50 -17.45
CA THR A 81 4.27 -11.93 -17.16
C THR A 81 3.37 -12.64 -18.17
N LEU A 82 2.18 -12.08 -18.44
CA LEU A 82 1.25 -12.62 -19.45
C LEU A 82 1.88 -12.67 -20.84
N ARG A 83 2.53 -11.58 -21.27
CA ARG A 83 3.18 -11.52 -22.59
C ARG A 83 4.35 -12.48 -22.73
N ARG A 84 5.18 -12.60 -21.70
CA ARG A 84 6.39 -13.44 -21.71
C ARG A 84 6.09 -14.92 -21.45
N ARG A 85 4.92 -15.24 -20.88
CA ARG A 85 4.53 -16.60 -20.45
C ARG A 85 5.54 -17.25 -19.51
N LYS A 86 6.25 -16.43 -18.74
CA LYS A 86 7.29 -16.90 -17.81
C LYS A 86 7.54 -15.90 -16.69
N GLY A 87 7.97 -16.42 -15.55
CA GLY A 87 8.25 -15.62 -14.35
C GLY A 87 8.74 -16.47 -13.18
N VAL A 88 8.97 -15.83 -12.05
CA VAL A 88 9.24 -16.47 -10.76
C VAL A 88 7.99 -16.49 -9.88
N CYS A 89 8.07 -17.06 -8.68
CA CYS A 89 6.93 -17.25 -7.78
C CYS A 89 6.10 -15.98 -7.54
N GLU A 90 6.73 -14.82 -7.38
CA GLU A 90 6.04 -13.53 -7.25
C GLU A 90 5.15 -13.21 -8.47
N ASN A 91 5.59 -13.54 -9.69
CA ASN A 91 4.81 -13.31 -10.90
C ASN A 91 3.57 -14.20 -10.96
N PHE A 92 3.70 -15.47 -10.60
CA PHE A 92 2.56 -16.39 -10.53
C PHE A 92 1.55 -15.94 -9.47
N ALA A 93 2.02 -15.60 -8.27
CA ALA A 93 1.18 -15.17 -7.17
C ALA A 93 0.47 -13.84 -7.49
N SER A 94 1.20 -12.85 -8.01
CA SER A 94 0.63 -11.54 -8.38
C SER A 94 -0.41 -11.67 -9.50
N LEU A 95 -0.14 -12.49 -10.52
CA LEU A 95 -1.07 -12.73 -11.61
C LEU A 95 -2.37 -13.39 -11.14
N LEU A 96 -2.25 -14.43 -10.30
CA LEU A 96 -3.41 -15.12 -9.73
C LEU A 96 -4.20 -14.17 -8.84
N ALA A 97 -3.55 -13.42 -7.95
CA ALA A 97 -4.22 -12.50 -7.04
C ALA A 97 -4.94 -11.36 -7.78
N ASP A 98 -4.30 -10.72 -8.76
CA ASP A 98 -4.89 -9.62 -9.52
C ASP A 98 -6.15 -10.05 -10.28
N ILE A 99 -6.07 -11.14 -11.06
CA ILE A 99 -7.23 -11.60 -11.84
C ILE A 99 -8.33 -12.13 -10.90
N SER A 100 -7.97 -12.77 -9.78
CA SER A 100 -8.94 -13.21 -8.77
C SER A 100 -9.74 -12.05 -8.18
N ASN A 101 -9.06 -10.95 -7.82
CA ASN A 101 -9.72 -9.75 -7.32
C ASN A 101 -10.65 -9.14 -8.38
N ARG A 102 -10.26 -9.16 -9.66
CA ARG A 102 -11.10 -8.67 -10.77
C ARG A 102 -12.35 -9.49 -11.01
N ILE A 103 -12.31 -10.81 -10.77
CA ILE A 103 -13.50 -11.68 -10.81
C ILE A 103 -14.31 -11.64 -9.51
N GLY A 104 -13.91 -10.81 -8.53
CA GLY A 104 -14.64 -10.61 -7.29
C GLY A 104 -14.38 -11.66 -6.22
N MET A 105 -13.22 -12.32 -6.26
CA MET A 105 -12.69 -13.16 -5.17
C MET A 105 -11.50 -12.46 -4.51
N LYS A 106 -11.62 -12.14 -3.21
CA LYS A 106 -10.54 -11.44 -2.52
C LYS A 106 -9.31 -12.33 -2.47
N ALA A 107 -8.21 -11.83 -2.99
CA ALA A 107 -6.94 -12.55 -3.03
C ALA A 107 -5.79 -11.64 -2.65
N TYR A 108 -4.82 -12.18 -1.92
CA TYR A 108 -3.67 -11.45 -1.39
C TYR A 108 -2.39 -12.25 -1.63
N VAL A 109 -1.33 -11.56 -2.08
CA VAL A 109 -0.01 -12.18 -2.26
C VAL A 109 0.67 -12.32 -0.91
N VAL A 110 1.00 -13.54 -0.53
CA VAL A 110 1.71 -13.85 0.71
C VAL A 110 3.16 -14.17 0.38
N HIS A 111 4.09 -13.54 1.11
CA HIS A 111 5.52 -13.78 1.01
C HIS A 111 6.02 -14.59 2.20
N GLY A 112 6.94 -15.50 1.95
CA GLY A 112 7.52 -16.35 2.98
C GLY A 112 8.59 -17.26 2.43
N TYR A 113 8.67 -18.47 2.95
CA TYR A 113 9.66 -19.46 2.55
C TYR A 113 9.15 -20.90 2.75
N PRO A 114 9.71 -21.89 2.04
CA PRO A 114 9.39 -23.29 2.28
C PRO A 114 9.86 -23.75 3.65
N ALA A 115 9.08 -24.56 4.36
CA ALA A 115 9.40 -25.00 5.73
C ALA A 115 10.72 -25.79 5.84
N TYR A 116 11.16 -26.43 4.75
CA TYR A 116 12.45 -27.14 4.67
C TYR A 116 13.64 -26.20 4.44
N ALA A 117 13.42 -24.91 4.22
CA ALA A 117 14.50 -23.96 3.97
C ALA A 117 15.33 -23.76 5.25
N THR A 118 16.53 -24.33 5.26
CA THR A 118 17.51 -24.21 6.34
C THR A 118 18.76 -23.49 5.85
N GLY A 119 19.33 -22.60 6.67
CA GLY A 119 20.63 -21.97 6.40
C GLY A 119 20.54 -20.64 5.63
N ASP A 120 21.61 -20.33 4.89
CA ASP A 120 21.87 -19.01 4.29
C ASP A 120 21.40 -18.87 2.84
N GLN A 121 20.85 -19.93 2.23
CA GLN A 121 20.32 -19.85 0.87
C GLN A 121 19.00 -19.08 0.86
N ASP A 122 18.88 -18.12 -0.06
CA ASP A 122 17.63 -17.42 -0.27
C ASP A 122 16.65 -18.31 -1.04
N LEU A 123 15.73 -18.91 -0.29
CA LEU A 123 14.60 -19.68 -0.79
C LEU A 123 13.29 -18.93 -0.55
N SER A 124 13.34 -17.60 -0.54
CA SER A 124 12.14 -16.77 -0.45
C SER A 124 11.14 -17.17 -1.54
N HIS A 125 9.87 -17.22 -1.16
CA HIS A 125 8.79 -17.73 -1.98
C HIS A 125 7.54 -16.89 -1.82
N SER A 126 6.64 -16.97 -2.81
CA SER A 126 5.40 -16.21 -2.83
C SER A 126 4.24 -17.07 -3.33
N TRP A 127 3.10 -16.94 -2.67
CA TRP A 127 1.86 -17.68 -2.96
C TRP A 127 0.64 -16.79 -2.72
N VAL A 128 -0.57 -17.32 -2.84
CA VAL A 128 -1.81 -16.55 -2.72
C VAL A 128 -2.66 -17.04 -1.56
N ALA A 129 -3.13 -16.13 -0.73
CA ALA A 129 -4.28 -16.34 0.14
C ALA A 129 -5.54 -15.87 -0.58
N VAL A 130 -6.58 -16.70 -0.62
CA VAL A 130 -7.85 -16.40 -1.29
C VAL A 130 -9.03 -16.66 -0.35
N GLU A 131 -9.97 -15.72 -0.32
CA GLU A 131 -11.19 -15.82 0.49
C GLU A 131 -12.33 -16.37 -0.37
N ASN A 132 -13.01 -17.40 0.14
CA ASN A 132 -14.31 -17.87 -0.36
C ASN A 132 -15.33 -17.89 0.78
N GLU A 133 -16.54 -18.39 0.52
CA GLU A 133 -17.64 -18.41 1.51
C GLU A 133 -17.31 -19.20 2.80
N ALA A 134 -16.39 -20.16 2.73
CA ALA A 134 -15.97 -20.96 3.87
C ALA A 134 -14.76 -20.36 4.64
N GLY A 135 -14.19 -19.26 4.14
CA GLY A 135 -13.07 -18.56 4.75
C GLY A 135 -11.83 -18.48 3.84
N TRP A 136 -10.66 -18.31 4.46
CA TRP A 136 -9.40 -18.17 3.75
C TRP A 136 -8.74 -19.51 3.44
N TYR A 137 -8.26 -19.64 2.20
CA TYR A 137 -7.52 -20.78 1.67
C TYR A 137 -6.21 -20.31 1.03
N LEU A 138 -5.26 -21.23 0.87
CA LEU A 138 -3.96 -20.94 0.30
C LEU A 138 -3.77 -21.67 -1.03
N CYS A 139 -3.11 -21.00 -1.97
CA CYS A 139 -2.83 -21.50 -3.31
C CYS A 139 -1.38 -21.21 -3.69
N ASP A 140 -0.63 -22.23 -4.14
CA ASP A 140 0.70 -22.04 -4.75
C ASP A 140 0.71 -22.46 -6.23
N PRO A 141 0.39 -21.53 -7.15
CA PRO A 141 0.45 -21.80 -8.58
C PRO A 141 1.86 -22.12 -9.11
N THR A 142 2.92 -21.75 -8.40
CA THR A 142 4.31 -21.95 -8.85
C THR A 142 4.74 -23.41 -8.70
N TRP A 143 4.41 -24.02 -7.56
CA TRP A 143 4.74 -25.42 -7.31
C TRP A 143 3.87 -26.35 -8.16
N ASP A 144 2.58 -26.02 -8.33
CA ASP A 144 1.69 -26.81 -9.20
C ASP A 144 2.00 -26.64 -10.69
N ALA A 145 2.59 -25.52 -11.13
CA ALA A 145 3.08 -25.39 -12.51
C ALA A 145 4.29 -26.31 -12.81
N GLN A 146 5.08 -26.66 -11.80
CA GLN A 146 6.25 -27.55 -11.95
C GLN A 146 5.87 -29.03 -11.85
N SER A 147 4.75 -29.34 -11.17
CA SER A 147 4.19 -30.68 -11.07
C SER A 147 2.66 -30.59 -11.12
N PRO A 148 2.03 -30.74 -12.30
CA PRO A 148 0.62 -30.41 -12.54
C PRO A 148 -0.33 -31.41 -11.85
N THR A 149 -0.48 -31.22 -10.54
CA THR A 149 -1.17 -32.14 -9.63
C THR A 149 -2.31 -31.48 -8.85
N GLU A 150 -2.51 -30.15 -9.02
CA GLU A 150 -3.42 -29.31 -8.20
C GLU A 150 -3.21 -29.55 -6.68
N LYS A 151 -1.98 -29.90 -6.27
CA LYS A 151 -1.63 -30.25 -4.90
C LYS A 151 -1.67 -29.04 -3.97
N TYR A 152 -1.45 -27.85 -4.52
CA TYR A 152 -1.45 -26.59 -3.79
C TYR A 152 -2.60 -25.69 -4.26
N TYR A 153 -3.75 -26.28 -4.59
CA TYR A 153 -4.99 -25.56 -4.93
C TYR A 153 -5.98 -25.59 -3.76
N LEU A 154 -6.40 -24.41 -3.28
CA LEU A 154 -7.36 -24.21 -2.19
C LEU A 154 -7.09 -25.09 -0.94
N ILE A 155 -5.86 -25.05 -0.45
CA ILE A 155 -5.44 -25.80 0.73
C ILE A 155 -5.83 -25.06 2.00
N ARG A 156 -6.27 -25.81 3.02
CA ARG A 156 -6.60 -25.24 4.33
C ARG A 156 -5.36 -24.70 5.02
N PRO A 157 -5.45 -23.58 5.76
CA PRO A 157 -4.32 -23.01 6.51
C PRO A 157 -3.55 -24.02 7.39
N SER A 158 -4.28 -24.89 8.10
CA SER A 158 -3.71 -25.90 9.01
C SER A 158 -2.82 -26.93 8.31
N GLU A 159 -3.07 -27.19 7.03
CA GLU A 159 -2.28 -28.10 6.20
C GLU A 159 -1.14 -27.34 5.49
N PHE A 160 -1.45 -26.17 4.92
CA PHE A 160 -0.49 -25.40 4.12
C PHE A 160 0.75 -24.97 4.90
N ILE A 161 0.57 -24.60 6.19
CA ILE A 161 1.66 -24.19 7.09
C ILE A 161 2.75 -25.25 7.30
N SER A 162 2.48 -26.52 6.97
CA SER A 162 3.49 -27.59 7.06
C SER A 162 4.59 -27.45 6.00
N THR A 163 4.31 -26.73 4.91
CA THR A 163 5.23 -26.57 3.78
C THR A 163 5.59 -25.13 3.48
N HIS A 164 4.74 -24.17 3.85
CA HIS A 164 4.91 -22.75 3.54
C HIS A 164 4.81 -21.90 4.81
N ILE A 165 5.91 -21.24 5.17
CA ILE A 165 5.98 -20.38 6.36
C ILE A 165 5.96 -18.92 5.91
N PRO A 166 4.90 -18.14 6.20
CA PRO A 166 4.85 -16.73 5.83
C PRO A 166 5.83 -15.90 6.65
N PHE A 167 6.41 -14.86 6.05
CA PHE A 167 7.24 -13.91 6.78
C PHE A 167 6.43 -13.13 7.81
N ASP A 168 5.20 -12.75 7.46
CA ASP A 168 4.26 -12.11 8.37
C ASP A 168 3.32 -13.16 9.00
N PRO A 169 3.40 -13.40 10.31
CA PRO A 169 2.63 -14.44 11.00
C PRO A 169 1.12 -14.38 10.85
N ILE A 170 0.53 -13.21 10.55
CA ILE A 170 -0.94 -13.12 10.36
C ILE A 170 -1.43 -13.97 9.18
N TRP A 171 -0.57 -14.15 8.16
CA TRP A 171 -0.87 -14.92 6.97
C TRP A 171 -0.70 -16.43 7.15
N GLN A 172 -0.42 -16.89 8.37
CA GLN A 172 -0.63 -18.31 8.70
C GLN A 172 -2.11 -18.67 8.62
N LEU A 173 -3.00 -17.68 8.81
CA LEU A 173 -4.46 -17.86 8.78
C LEU A 173 -4.93 -18.90 9.81
N LEU A 174 -4.27 -18.93 10.97
CA LEU A 174 -4.58 -19.78 12.11
C LEU A 174 -4.98 -18.92 13.30
N ASP A 175 -6.05 -19.30 14.01
CA ASP A 175 -6.50 -18.62 15.23
C ASP A 175 -5.44 -18.67 16.36
N ARG A 176 -4.53 -19.65 16.27
CA ARG A 176 -3.34 -19.76 17.11
C ARG A 176 -2.10 -19.85 16.21
N PRO A 177 -1.51 -18.70 15.83
CA PRO A 177 -0.31 -18.70 15.00
C PRO A 177 0.83 -19.41 15.74
N LYS A 178 1.50 -20.36 15.08
CA LYS A 178 2.59 -21.15 15.68
C LYS A 178 3.80 -20.32 16.10
N LEU A 179 3.88 -19.08 15.63
CA LEU A 179 4.98 -18.15 15.86
C LEU A 179 4.62 -17.01 16.84
N ASN A 180 3.41 -17.00 17.42
CA ASN A 180 3.07 -15.99 18.43
C ASN A 180 3.60 -16.42 19.80
N LYS A 181 4.23 -15.49 20.54
CA LYS A 181 4.68 -15.72 21.92
C LYS A 181 3.53 -15.68 22.93
N SER A 182 2.39 -15.09 22.57
CA SER A 182 1.16 -15.17 23.37
C SER A 182 0.37 -16.44 23.04
N ASN A 183 -0.20 -17.07 24.08
CA ASN A 183 -1.11 -18.21 23.98
C ASN A 183 -2.57 -17.80 23.66
N ASP A 184 -2.83 -16.52 23.45
CA ASP A 184 -4.18 -16.02 23.19
C ASP A 184 -4.69 -16.48 21.82
N SER A 185 -5.92 -16.99 21.80
CA SER A 185 -6.64 -17.25 20.55
C SER A 185 -7.04 -15.91 19.96
N VAL A 186 -6.68 -15.67 18.70
CA VAL A 186 -7.07 -14.46 17.96
C VAL A 186 -8.09 -14.88 16.91
N ASN A 187 -9.15 -14.09 16.69
CA ASN A 187 -9.98 -14.27 15.51
C ASN A 187 -9.17 -13.81 14.29
N VAL A 188 -8.65 -14.77 13.52
CA VAL A 188 -7.76 -14.46 12.40
C VAL A 188 -8.50 -13.72 11.27
N ASN A 189 -9.79 -14.01 11.07
CA ASN A 189 -10.60 -13.34 10.06
C ASN A 189 -10.80 -11.85 10.39
N ASP A 190 -11.10 -11.53 11.65
CA ASP A 190 -11.22 -10.13 12.09
C ASP A 190 -9.89 -9.39 11.96
N SER A 191 -8.79 -10.07 12.28
CA SER A 191 -7.44 -9.51 12.19
C SER A 191 -7.05 -9.20 10.73
N ILE A 192 -7.35 -10.11 9.80
CA ILE A 192 -7.14 -9.90 8.36
C ILE A 192 -8.06 -8.80 7.83
N ALA A 193 -9.34 -8.80 8.20
CA ALA A 193 -10.28 -7.76 7.79
C ALA A 193 -9.86 -6.37 8.29
N ALA A 194 -9.32 -6.27 9.51
CA ALA A 194 -8.76 -5.03 10.04
C ALA A 194 -7.48 -4.63 9.31
N PHE A 195 -6.57 -5.57 9.05
CA PHE A 195 -5.32 -5.33 8.32
C PHE A 195 -5.57 -4.86 6.88
N LEU A 196 -6.52 -5.46 6.16
CA LEU A 196 -6.83 -5.11 4.77
C LEU A 196 -7.53 -3.75 4.64
N LYS A 197 -8.05 -3.17 5.73
CA LYS A 197 -8.61 -1.81 5.76
C LYS A 197 -7.56 -0.71 6.00
N GLN A 198 -6.36 -1.09 6.40
CA GLN A 198 -5.27 -0.16 6.69
C GLN A 198 -4.66 0.43 5.42
N ASP A 199 -4.13 1.64 5.52
CA ASP A 199 -3.28 2.20 4.47
C ASP A 199 -1.93 1.45 4.40
N SER A 200 -1.18 1.67 3.32
CA SER A 200 0.09 0.96 3.08
C SER A 200 1.10 1.12 4.23
N LEU A 201 1.20 2.32 4.83
CA LEU A 201 2.14 2.59 5.90
C LEU A 201 1.73 1.84 7.18
N GLN A 202 0.44 1.88 7.52
CA GLN A 202 -0.12 1.14 8.63
C GLN A 202 0.07 -0.38 8.46
N GLN A 203 -0.09 -0.90 7.24
CA GLN A 203 0.18 -2.30 6.93
C GLN A 203 1.65 -2.66 7.16
N TYR A 204 2.59 -1.89 6.62
CA TYR A 204 4.03 -2.14 6.83
C TYR A 204 4.44 -2.04 8.31
N LEU A 205 3.88 -1.09 9.07
CA LEU A 205 4.11 -0.95 10.51
C LEU A 205 3.53 -2.14 11.30
N ALA A 206 2.34 -2.61 10.93
CA ALA A 206 1.73 -3.78 11.56
C ALA A 206 2.52 -5.06 11.27
N THR A 207 2.98 -5.23 10.03
CA THR A 207 3.88 -6.31 9.61
C THR A 207 5.19 -6.29 10.39
N GLU A 208 5.86 -5.13 10.50
CA GLU A 208 7.10 -4.98 11.28
C GLU A 208 6.91 -5.42 12.74
N ARG A 209 5.81 -4.99 13.35
CA ARG A 209 5.49 -5.36 14.74
C ARG A 209 5.36 -6.88 14.89
N ARG A 210 4.57 -7.53 14.03
CA ARG A 210 4.35 -8.97 14.09
C ARG A 210 5.62 -9.78 13.81
N ILE A 211 6.43 -9.37 12.83
CA ILE A 211 7.73 -10.00 12.55
C ILE A 211 8.65 -9.88 13.77
N ARG A 212 8.70 -8.70 14.40
CA ARG A 212 9.53 -8.49 15.60
C ARG A 212 9.07 -9.37 16.78
N GLU A 213 7.77 -9.53 16.97
CA GLU A 213 7.20 -10.35 18.04
C GLU A 213 7.44 -11.85 17.81
N ALA A 214 7.27 -12.33 16.57
CA ALA A 214 7.52 -13.72 16.19
C ALA A 214 9.01 -14.10 16.22
N GLY A 215 9.90 -13.11 16.08
CA GLY A 215 11.32 -13.32 15.95
C GLY A 215 11.75 -13.57 14.51
N LYS A 216 13.07 -13.56 14.28
CA LYS A 216 13.69 -13.69 12.95
C LYS A 216 14.49 -14.99 12.91
N PRO A 217 13.86 -16.12 12.58
CA PRO A 217 14.49 -17.44 12.74
C PRO A 217 15.54 -17.76 11.67
N ASN A 218 15.58 -17.00 10.58
CA ASN A 218 16.49 -17.24 9.45
C ASN A 218 16.81 -15.95 8.68
N LYS A 219 17.78 -16.05 7.78
CA LYS A 219 18.26 -14.92 6.97
C LYS A 219 17.19 -14.33 6.08
N MET A 220 16.32 -15.15 5.49
CA MET A 220 15.23 -14.69 4.63
C MET A 220 14.26 -13.78 5.39
N THR A 221 13.89 -14.14 6.62
CA THR A 221 13.01 -13.32 7.47
C THR A 221 13.70 -12.01 7.89
N GLU A 222 15.01 -12.05 8.14
CA GLU A 222 15.79 -10.82 8.38
C GLU A 222 15.80 -9.89 7.17
N THR A 223 16.08 -10.43 5.98
CA THR A 223 16.09 -9.68 4.72
C THR A 223 14.71 -9.09 4.43
N TRP A 224 13.65 -9.87 4.61
CA TRP A 224 12.27 -9.38 4.45
C TRP A 224 11.94 -8.26 5.45
N ALA A 225 12.36 -8.38 6.70
CA ALA A 225 12.18 -7.31 7.69
C ALA A 225 12.94 -6.03 7.30
N GLN A 226 14.13 -6.14 6.71
CA GLN A 226 14.87 -4.98 6.21
C GLN A 226 14.15 -4.33 5.02
N TYR A 227 13.65 -5.13 4.08
CA TYR A 227 12.84 -4.66 2.96
C TYR A 227 11.57 -3.93 3.45
N ASN A 228 10.86 -4.51 4.43
CA ASN A 228 9.69 -3.91 5.07
C ASN A 228 10.03 -2.54 5.68
N ARG A 229 11.14 -2.43 6.43
CA ARG A 229 11.61 -1.15 7.01
C ARG A 229 12.01 -0.13 5.97
N MET A 230 12.62 -0.56 4.86
CA MET A 230 12.94 0.32 3.75
C MET A 230 11.67 0.93 3.16
N ASN A 231 10.61 0.14 2.95
CA ASN A 231 9.32 0.66 2.48
C ASN A 231 8.66 1.63 3.48
N ILE A 232 8.72 1.33 4.79
CA ILE A 232 8.29 2.29 5.83
C ILE A 232 9.05 3.61 5.67
N ALA A 233 10.37 3.55 5.50
CA ALA A 233 11.21 4.73 5.39
C ALA A 233 10.92 5.55 4.11
N ILE A 234 10.65 4.89 2.98
CA ILE A 234 10.27 5.54 1.72
C ILE A 234 8.94 6.27 1.90
N ILE A 235 7.89 5.57 2.34
CA ILE A 235 6.54 6.14 2.49
C ILE A 235 6.52 7.25 3.53
N ALA A 236 7.23 7.06 4.65
CA ALA A 236 7.36 8.10 5.67
C ALA A 236 8.14 9.33 5.14
N GLY A 237 9.16 9.12 4.32
CA GLY A 237 9.92 10.18 3.67
C GLY A 237 9.08 10.99 2.68
N ASP A 238 8.26 10.32 1.87
CA ASP A 238 7.32 10.98 0.94
C ASP A 238 6.28 11.81 1.70
N ARG A 239 5.73 11.28 2.80
CA ARG A 239 4.83 12.01 3.68
C ARG A 239 5.49 13.23 4.32
N ASP A 240 6.72 13.09 4.79
CA ASP A 240 7.49 14.20 5.37
C ASP A 240 7.77 15.28 4.32
N MET A 241 8.08 14.89 3.08
CA MET A 241 8.23 15.81 1.96
C MET A 241 6.94 16.59 1.69
N GLU A 242 5.79 15.91 1.65
CA GLU A 242 4.48 16.55 1.46
C GLU A 242 4.14 17.54 2.58
N LEU A 243 4.39 17.14 3.84
CA LEU A 243 4.20 18.00 5.00
C LEU A 243 5.10 19.24 4.95
N TYR A 244 6.38 19.07 4.61
CA TYR A 244 7.33 20.17 4.52
C TYR A 244 6.96 21.14 3.41
N ASN A 245 6.69 20.64 2.20
CA ASN A 245 6.28 21.44 1.06
C ASN A 245 4.94 22.16 1.33
N GLY A 246 4.00 21.47 1.98
CA GLY A 246 2.74 22.06 2.43
C GLY A 246 2.95 23.18 3.45
N ALA A 247 3.86 23.01 4.41
CA ALA A 247 4.18 24.06 5.38
C ALA A 247 4.83 25.28 4.71
N VAL A 248 5.71 25.06 3.72
CA VAL A 248 6.29 26.15 2.90
C VAL A 248 5.19 26.88 2.12
N ALA A 249 4.25 26.16 1.52
CA ALA A 249 3.14 26.76 0.77
C ALA A 249 2.25 27.63 1.69
N GLU A 250 1.89 27.13 2.87
CA GLU A 250 1.10 27.88 3.84
C GLU A 250 1.84 29.11 4.39
N LEU A 251 3.17 29.02 4.62
CA LEU A 251 3.97 30.18 4.99
C LEU A 251 4.02 31.22 3.86
N ASN A 252 4.17 30.81 2.61
CA ASN A 252 4.18 31.73 1.47
C ASN A 252 2.83 32.45 1.31
N LYS A 253 1.73 31.71 1.47
CA LYS A 253 0.38 32.25 1.50
C LYS A 253 0.18 33.25 2.64
N ALA A 254 0.64 32.93 3.85
CA ALA A 254 0.61 33.86 4.98
C ALA A 254 1.38 35.15 4.70
N ASN A 255 2.57 35.06 4.08
CA ASN A 255 3.37 36.22 3.69
C ASN A 255 2.65 37.09 2.65
N ALA A 256 2.01 36.48 1.65
CA ALA A 256 1.26 37.22 0.63
C ALA A 256 0.11 38.01 1.27
N LEU A 257 -0.71 37.35 2.09
CA LEU A 257 -1.82 37.97 2.81
C LEU A 257 -1.35 39.08 3.76
N PHE A 258 -0.24 38.87 4.47
CA PHE A 258 0.35 39.89 5.32
C PHE A 258 0.84 41.11 4.51
N ASN A 259 1.49 40.88 3.37
CA ASN A 259 1.97 41.96 2.50
C ASN A 259 0.82 42.77 1.89
N GLU A 260 -0.28 42.11 1.48
CA GLU A 260 -1.50 42.79 1.04
C GLU A 260 -2.03 43.74 2.11
N TYR A 261 -2.12 43.26 3.37
CA TYR A 261 -2.48 44.12 4.50
C TYR A 261 -1.49 45.28 4.69
N VAL A 262 -0.17 45.04 4.61
CA VAL A 262 0.83 46.09 4.77
C VAL A 262 0.70 47.16 3.69
N VAL A 263 0.47 46.77 2.43
CA VAL A 263 0.21 47.71 1.33
C VAL A 263 -1.04 48.54 1.62
N TYR A 264 -2.12 47.90 2.07
CA TYR A 264 -3.36 48.58 2.43
C TYR A 264 -3.17 49.55 3.63
N ARG A 265 -2.39 49.16 4.65
CA ARG A 265 -2.00 50.02 5.77
C ARG A 265 -1.16 51.22 5.31
N ASN A 266 -0.21 51.01 4.42
CA ASN A 266 0.62 52.08 3.86
C ASN A 266 -0.21 53.05 3.00
N GLY A 267 -1.27 52.56 2.37
CA GLY A 267 -2.33 53.37 1.74
C GLY A 267 -3.31 54.00 2.73
N GLN A 268 -2.99 54.01 4.04
CA GLN A 268 -3.80 54.58 5.11
C GLN A 268 -5.24 54.04 5.18
N PHE A 269 -5.41 52.77 4.81
CA PHE A 269 -6.70 52.08 4.72
C PHE A 269 -7.69 52.75 3.75
N LEU A 270 -7.18 53.15 2.58
CA LEU A 270 -7.99 53.63 1.47
C LEU A 270 -8.04 52.58 0.34
N PRO A 271 -9.23 52.29 -0.24
CA PRO A 271 -10.55 52.82 0.15
C PRO A 271 -11.03 52.27 1.50
N PRO A 272 -11.87 53.00 2.25
CA PRO A 272 -12.30 52.58 3.59
C PRO A 272 -13.14 51.30 3.55
N VAL A 273 -12.91 50.43 4.53
CA VAL A 273 -13.66 49.19 4.75
C VAL A 273 -14.39 49.23 6.10
N ALA A 274 -15.38 48.35 6.29
CA ALA A 274 -16.09 48.25 7.56
C ALA A 274 -15.15 47.82 8.70
N GLU A 275 -15.38 48.28 9.93
CA GLU A 275 -14.51 47.96 11.07
C GLU A 275 -14.38 46.45 11.33
N VAL A 276 -15.47 45.70 11.14
CA VAL A 276 -15.47 44.23 11.23
C VAL A 276 -14.53 43.62 10.20
N GLN A 277 -14.54 44.12 8.96
CA GLN A 277 -13.63 43.66 7.91
C GLN A 277 -12.18 43.99 8.27
N LEU A 278 -11.90 45.24 8.70
CA LEU A 278 -10.56 45.67 9.11
C LEU A 278 -10.02 44.82 10.28
N SER A 279 -10.85 44.53 11.29
CA SER A 279 -10.47 43.67 12.42
C SER A 279 -10.16 42.23 12.02
N GLY A 280 -10.73 41.75 10.93
CA GLY A 280 -10.59 40.39 10.44
C GLY A 280 -9.53 40.20 9.36
N MET A 281 -8.93 41.28 8.84
CA MET A 281 -8.04 41.24 7.66
C MET A 281 -6.82 40.32 7.83
N LEU A 282 -6.31 40.15 9.05
CA LEU A 282 -5.15 39.30 9.33
C LEU A 282 -5.52 37.86 9.72
N ASN A 283 -6.82 37.55 9.90
CA ASN A 283 -7.26 36.20 10.27
C ASN A 283 -6.82 35.14 9.24
N PRO A 284 -6.93 35.35 7.91
CA PRO A 284 -6.49 34.35 6.94
C PRO A 284 -4.98 34.07 6.98
N ALA A 285 -4.16 35.10 7.21
CA ALA A 285 -2.71 34.95 7.38
C ALA A 285 -2.39 34.16 8.65
N ARG A 286 -3.10 34.45 9.76
CA ARG A 286 -2.98 33.70 11.02
C ARG A 286 -3.35 32.22 10.85
N SER A 287 -4.46 31.92 10.18
CA SER A 287 -4.89 30.55 9.91
C SER A 287 -3.85 29.79 9.09
N SER A 288 -3.29 30.42 8.05
CA SER A 288 -2.23 29.81 7.23
C SER A 288 -0.98 29.50 8.07
N LEU A 289 -0.58 30.40 8.99
CA LEU A 289 0.53 30.14 9.92
C LEU A 289 0.26 28.97 10.89
N GLN A 290 -0.98 28.83 11.36
CA GLN A 290 -1.39 27.70 12.20
C GLN A 290 -1.29 26.38 11.44
N GLU A 291 -1.78 26.34 10.20
CA GLU A 291 -1.67 25.16 9.35
C GLU A 291 -0.21 24.80 9.04
N ALA A 292 0.66 25.78 8.81
CA ALA A 292 2.09 25.55 8.63
C ALA A 292 2.72 24.90 9.87
N ARG A 293 2.36 25.36 11.08
CA ARG A 293 2.82 24.77 12.34
C ARG A 293 2.34 23.34 12.56
N GLU A 294 1.07 23.06 12.25
CA GLU A 294 0.53 21.71 12.38
C GLU A 294 1.25 20.74 11.45
N LYS A 295 1.56 21.16 10.22
CA LYS A 295 2.34 20.35 9.28
C LYS A 295 3.75 20.09 9.80
N ILE A 296 4.44 21.10 10.32
CA ILE A 296 5.78 20.93 10.92
C ILE A 296 5.76 20.01 12.13
N ARG A 297 4.75 20.10 13.01
CA ARG A 297 4.61 19.23 14.19
C ARG A 297 4.48 17.75 13.82
N ASN A 298 3.99 17.47 12.62
CA ASN A 298 3.80 16.12 12.11
C ASN A 298 5.00 15.59 11.29
N LEU A 299 6.04 16.40 11.08
CA LEU A 299 7.28 15.97 10.42
C LEU A 299 8.09 15.02 11.32
N GLY A 300 8.67 13.98 10.71
CA GLY A 300 9.67 13.13 11.36
C GLY A 300 9.14 12.25 12.49
N GLN A 301 7.82 12.04 12.57
CA GLN A 301 7.23 11.21 13.65
C GLN A 301 7.56 9.71 13.54
N LEU A 302 7.85 9.22 12.34
CA LEU A 302 8.06 7.79 12.07
C LEU A 302 9.53 7.41 11.85
N ARG A 303 10.37 8.39 11.53
CA ARG A 303 11.81 8.23 11.33
C ARG A 303 12.51 9.54 11.64
N GLU A 304 13.74 9.47 12.11
CA GLU A 304 14.65 10.62 12.09
C GLU A 304 14.73 11.20 10.67
N ASN A 305 14.29 12.43 10.53
CA ASN A 305 14.26 13.14 9.27
C ASN A 305 15.52 14.01 9.15
N TYR A 306 16.47 13.54 8.34
CA TYR A 306 17.74 14.23 8.09
C TYR A 306 17.71 15.17 6.88
N GLN A 307 16.64 15.10 6.07
CA GLN A 307 16.55 15.82 4.79
C GLN A 307 15.73 17.10 4.90
N TYR A 308 14.67 17.10 5.71
CA TYR A 308 13.74 18.22 5.84
C TYR A 308 13.84 18.82 7.25
N ASP A 309 14.93 19.55 7.50
CA ASP A 309 15.12 20.28 8.76
C ASP A 309 14.12 21.44 8.88
N PRO A 310 13.19 21.40 9.86
CA PRO A 310 12.20 22.45 10.01
C PRO A 310 12.74 23.70 10.72
N ALA A 311 13.99 23.74 11.20
CA ALA A 311 14.52 24.84 12.01
C ALA A 311 14.38 26.21 11.33
N VAL A 312 14.84 26.33 10.08
CA VAL A 312 14.74 27.58 9.31
C VAL A 312 13.28 27.97 9.06
N LEU A 313 12.42 26.98 8.77
CA LEU A 313 11.01 27.22 8.50
C LEU A 313 10.27 27.70 9.76
N ASN A 314 10.58 27.08 10.91
CA ASN A 314 10.08 27.47 12.22
C ASN A 314 10.48 28.90 12.58
N GLU A 315 11.74 29.27 12.36
CA GLU A 315 12.22 30.63 12.61
C GLU A 315 11.42 31.66 11.77
N ARG A 316 11.22 31.37 10.47
CA ARG A 316 10.44 32.24 9.58
C ARG A 316 8.98 32.37 10.01
N ILE A 317 8.35 31.27 10.46
CA ILE A 317 7.00 31.29 11.02
C ILE A 317 6.94 32.17 12.27
N ILE A 318 7.84 31.96 13.23
CA ILE A 318 7.90 32.75 14.48
C ILE A 318 8.06 34.24 14.17
N ASN A 319 8.94 34.57 13.24
CA ASN A 319 9.17 35.96 12.83
C ASN A 319 7.93 36.60 12.18
N LEU A 320 7.22 35.87 11.31
CA LEU A 320 5.99 36.39 10.69
C LEU A 320 4.85 36.52 11.71
N GLU A 321 4.71 35.57 12.63
CA GLU A 321 3.72 35.64 13.71
C GLU A 321 3.92 36.87 14.61
N LYS A 322 5.19 37.19 14.94
CA LYS A 322 5.50 38.39 15.70
C LYS A 322 5.06 39.65 14.96
N LYS A 323 5.41 39.77 13.67
CA LYS A 323 4.98 40.90 12.82
C LYS A 323 3.46 41.01 12.73
N LEU A 324 2.79 39.87 12.57
CA LEU A 324 1.33 39.79 12.48
C LEU A 324 0.68 40.25 13.80
N ALA A 325 1.19 39.82 14.94
CA ALA A 325 0.72 40.26 16.26
C ALA A 325 0.90 41.78 16.49
N GLU A 326 2.02 42.35 16.04
CA GLU A 326 2.26 43.80 16.07
C GLU A 326 1.21 44.55 15.22
N GLN A 327 0.88 44.06 14.03
CA GLN A 327 -0.13 44.67 13.18
C GLN A 327 -1.55 44.51 13.73
N GLU A 328 -1.88 43.40 14.38
CA GLU A 328 -3.16 43.22 15.06
C GLU A 328 -3.32 44.16 16.26
N LEU A 329 -2.23 44.48 16.96
CA LEU A 329 -2.24 45.51 17.99
C LEU A 329 -2.51 46.88 17.37
N PHE A 330 -1.86 47.21 16.25
CA PHE A 330 -2.11 48.44 15.51
C PHE A 330 -3.58 48.59 15.11
N ILE A 331 -4.20 47.58 14.50
CA ILE A 331 -5.63 47.60 14.13
C ILE A 331 -6.49 47.87 15.37
N ARG A 332 -6.23 47.18 16.49
CA ARG A 332 -6.97 47.39 17.74
C ARG A 332 -6.84 48.81 18.28
N GLN A 333 -5.66 49.42 18.18
CA GLN A 333 -5.44 50.81 18.58
C GLN A 333 -6.13 51.79 17.63
N TYR A 334 -6.02 51.56 16.31
CA TYR A 334 -6.66 52.35 15.27
C TYR A 334 -8.18 52.40 15.43
N LEU A 335 -8.82 51.25 15.63
CA LEU A 335 -10.27 51.17 15.78
C LEU A 335 -10.77 51.88 17.06
N ARG A 336 -9.97 51.88 18.14
CA ARG A 336 -10.29 52.59 19.40
C ARG A 336 -10.05 54.09 19.36
N ALA A 337 -9.21 54.57 18.44
CA ALA A 337 -8.85 55.98 18.33
C ALA A 337 -9.96 56.82 17.69
N SER A 338 -10.05 58.09 18.10
CA SER A 338 -10.92 59.08 17.46
C SER A 338 -10.47 59.34 16.00
N PRO A 339 -11.34 59.82 15.08
CA PRO A 339 -10.96 60.05 13.69
C PRO A 339 -9.71 60.96 13.51
N PRO A 340 -9.53 62.06 14.26
CA PRO A 340 -8.30 62.86 14.19
C PRO A 340 -7.04 62.12 14.69
N ASP A 341 -7.19 61.24 15.68
CA ASP A 341 -6.06 60.51 16.28
C ASP A 341 -5.63 59.31 15.43
N ARG A 342 -6.53 58.73 14.63
CA ARG A 342 -6.24 57.65 13.69
C ARG A 342 -5.13 58.00 12.71
N LEU A 343 -5.11 59.24 12.20
CA LEU A 343 -4.08 59.71 11.27
C LEU A 343 -2.68 59.77 11.92
N LYS A 344 -2.61 60.08 13.22
CA LYS A 344 -1.33 60.17 13.95
C LYS A 344 -0.67 58.80 14.09
N LEU A 345 -1.43 57.72 14.12
CA LEU A 345 -0.92 56.35 14.26
C LEU A 345 -0.12 55.88 13.03
N PHE A 346 -0.33 56.48 11.85
CA PHE A 346 0.45 56.16 10.66
C PHE A 346 1.79 56.91 10.55
N LEU A 347 2.03 57.91 11.42
CA LEU A 347 3.24 58.74 11.44
C LEU A 347 4.30 58.22 12.44
N GLN A 348 3.98 57.16 13.17
CA GLN A 348 4.85 56.42 14.08
C GLN A 348 5.33 55.14 13.40
#